data_AF-A0AA39YC04-F1
#
_entry.id   AF-A0AA39YC04-F1
#
_cell.length_a   1.000
_cell.length_b   1.000
_cell.length_c   1.000
_cell.angle_alpha   90.00
_cell.angle_beta   90.00
_cell.angle_gamma   90.00
#
_symmetry.space_group_name_H-M   'P 1'
#
loop_
_entity.id
_entity.type
_entity.pdbx_description
1 polymer ?
#
loop_
_entity_poly.entity_id
_entity_poly.type
_entity_poly.pdbx_seq_one_letter_code
_entity_poly.pdbx_strand_id
1 'polypeptide(L)'
;VNTAVIPSNFGIQTGSGVGANNVPIPADCPPSPSDPRFLGGLASLLTQGFFPDPSVPSPIDLERFNNAGDQSEQTNRERATAMVQVMQSISGTKGVGCPGASFPVVINQQRTG
;
A
#
# COMPACT_ATOMS: atom_id res chain seq x y z
N VAL A 1 -10.59 7.65 0.92
CA VAL A 1 -9.55 7.17 1.85
C VAL A 1 -8.89 8.36 2.53
N ASN A 2 -8.66 8.27 3.84
CA ASN A 2 -8.00 9.33 4.61
C ASN A 2 -6.50 9.26 4.36
N THR A 3 -5.94 10.23 3.66
CA THR A 3 -4.51 10.26 3.34
C THR A 3 -3.64 10.59 4.55
N ALA A 4 -4.22 11.10 5.66
CA ALA A 4 -3.46 11.36 6.88
C ALA A 4 -2.95 10.09 7.58
N VAL A 5 -3.55 8.93 7.29
CA VAL A 5 -3.10 7.63 7.82
C VAL A 5 -2.16 6.88 6.85
N ILE A 6 -1.87 7.49 5.70
CA ILE A 6 -0.96 6.96 4.70
C ILE A 6 0.41 7.64 4.91
N PRO A 7 1.52 6.90 4.90
CA PRO A 7 2.85 7.49 5.00
C PRO A 7 3.07 8.59 3.93
N SER A 8 3.67 9.71 4.33
CA SER A 8 3.97 10.82 3.42
C SER A 8 5.04 10.48 2.37
N ASN A 9 5.82 9.42 2.62
CA ASN A 9 6.71 8.78 1.65
C ASN A 9 6.74 7.26 1.89
N PHE A 10 7.13 6.50 0.88
CA PHE A 10 7.29 5.05 1.00
C PHE A 10 8.73 4.61 1.26
N GLY A 11 9.65 5.56 1.50
CA GLY A 11 11.07 5.34 1.78
C GLY A 11 11.98 5.27 0.55
N ILE A 12 11.44 5.05 -0.65
CA ILE A 12 12.18 5.11 -1.91
C ILE A 12 11.52 6.14 -2.83
N GLN A 13 12.33 6.92 -3.54
CA GLN A 13 11.84 7.86 -4.53
C GLN A 13 11.49 7.14 -5.84
N THR A 14 10.31 7.44 -6.39
CA THR A 14 9.91 6.99 -7.73
C THR A 14 10.96 7.42 -8.77
N GLY A 15 11.22 6.57 -9.76
CA GLY A 15 12.18 6.82 -10.83
C GLY A 15 13.62 6.45 -10.50
N SER A 16 13.93 6.07 -9.26
CA SER A 16 15.28 5.67 -8.85
C SER A 16 15.77 4.37 -9.48
N GLY A 17 14.85 3.44 -9.80
CA GLY A 17 15.16 2.10 -10.31
C GLY A 17 15.86 1.18 -9.30
N VAL A 18 16.11 1.66 -8.07
CA VAL A 18 16.82 0.93 -7.02
C VAL A 18 16.03 1.03 -5.71
N GLY A 19 15.57 -0.12 -5.23
CA GLY A 19 14.83 -0.24 -3.98
C GLY A 19 15.73 -0.50 -2.77
N ALA A 20 15.10 -0.85 -1.66
CA ALA A 20 15.78 -1.26 -0.44
C ALA A 20 16.81 -2.37 -0.70
N ASN A 21 17.95 -2.30 -0.01
CA ASN A 21 19.07 -3.26 -0.15
C ASN A 21 19.65 -3.37 -1.58
N ASN A 22 19.60 -2.29 -2.37
CA ASN A 22 20.07 -2.26 -3.76
C ASN A 22 19.36 -3.25 -4.70
N VAL A 23 18.13 -3.66 -4.35
CA VAL A 23 17.33 -4.54 -5.21
C VAL A 23 16.83 -3.73 -6.42
N PRO A 24 17.05 -4.20 -7.66
CA PRO A 24 16.48 -3.55 -8.84
C PRO A 24 14.95 -3.53 -8.76
N ILE A 25 14.35 -2.37 -8.99
CA ILE A 25 12.90 -2.18 -9.02
C ILE A 25 12.49 -1.48 -10.32
N PRO A 26 11.24 -1.62 -10.79
CA PRO A 26 10.74 -0.83 -11.91
C PRO A 26 10.87 0.67 -11.63
N ALA A 27 11.17 1.48 -12.66
CA ALA A 27 11.31 2.93 -12.52
C ALA A 27 10.02 3.59 -12.01
N ASP A 28 8.86 3.03 -12.36
CA ASP A 28 7.55 3.55 -11.92
C ASP A 28 7.21 3.18 -10.47
N CYS A 29 8.12 2.48 -9.77
CA CYS A 29 7.95 2.04 -8.40
C CYS A 29 8.91 2.76 -7.42
N PRO A 30 8.45 3.05 -6.19
CA PRO A 30 7.05 2.96 -5.76
C PRO A 30 6.21 4.09 -6.40
N PRO A 31 4.87 3.95 -6.45
CA PRO A 31 4.01 5.09 -6.77
C PRO A 31 4.14 6.18 -5.70
N SER A 32 3.71 7.41 -6.02
CA SER A 32 3.51 8.42 -4.98
C SER A 32 2.39 7.98 -4.02
N PRO A 33 2.48 8.25 -2.70
CA PRO A 33 1.35 8.05 -1.77
C PRO A 33 0.07 8.77 -2.18
N SER A 34 0.19 9.82 -3.00
CA SER A 34 -0.93 10.58 -3.57
C SER A 34 -1.26 10.19 -5.02
N ASP A 35 -0.66 9.12 -5.56
CA ASP A 35 -0.94 8.64 -6.92
C ASP A 35 -2.42 8.19 -7.02
N PRO A 36 -3.20 8.70 -7.99
CA PRO A 36 -4.61 8.34 -8.15
C PRO A 36 -4.86 6.84 -8.37
N ARG A 37 -3.93 6.11 -9.00
CA ARG A 37 -4.03 4.65 -9.21
C ARG A 37 -3.93 3.92 -7.89
N PHE A 38 -3.01 4.35 -7.03
CA PHE A 38 -2.86 3.81 -5.69
C PHE A 38 -4.07 4.15 -4.81
N LEU A 39 -4.48 5.42 -4.75
CA LEU A 39 -5.62 5.85 -3.94
C LEU A 39 -6.94 5.23 -4.41
N GLY A 40 -7.14 5.11 -5.72
CA GLY A 40 -8.29 4.45 -6.33
C GLY A 40 -8.33 2.96 -6.02
N GLY A 41 -7.20 2.25 -6.19
CA GLY A 41 -7.10 0.84 -5.84
C GLY A 41 -7.33 0.57 -4.36
N LEU A 42 -6.85 1.45 -3.49
CA LEU A 42 -7.08 1.36 -2.04
C LEU A 42 -8.54 1.60 -1.67
N ALA A 43 -9.20 2.59 -2.28
CA ALA A 43 -10.62 2.81 -2.08
C ALA A 43 -11.46 1.59 -2.53
N SER A 44 -11.11 0.99 -3.68
CA SER A 44 -11.76 -0.24 -4.17
C SER A 44 -11.55 -1.41 -3.20
N LEU A 45 -10.30 -1.64 -2.77
CA LEU A 45 -9.97 -2.69 -1.79
C LEU A 45 -10.82 -2.57 -0.52
N LEU A 46 -10.89 -1.37 0.06
CA LEU A 46 -11.58 -1.12 1.33
C LEU A 46 -13.10 -1.20 1.23
N THR A 47 -13.69 -1.14 0.03
CA THR A 47 -15.15 -1.12 -0.17
C THR A 47 -15.69 -2.40 -0.78
N GLN A 48 -14.92 -3.07 -1.63
CA GLN A 48 -15.37 -4.19 -2.47
C GLN A 48 -14.51 -5.45 -2.31
N GLY A 49 -13.46 -5.41 -1.48
CA GLY A 49 -12.43 -6.44 -1.46
C GLY A 49 -11.34 -6.17 -2.49
N PHE A 50 -10.29 -7.00 -2.47
CA PHE A 50 -9.04 -6.74 -3.17
C PHE A 50 -9.20 -6.58 -4.69
N PHE A 51 -8.59 -5.53 -5.24
CA PHE A 51 -8.59 -5.32 -6.68
C PHE A 51 -7.40 -6.04 -7.34
N PRO A 52 -7.61 -6.76 -8.47
CA PRO A 52 -8.87 -7.01 -9.19
C PRO A 52 -9.63 -8.28 -8.75
N ASP A 53 -9.22 -8.93 -7.66
CA ASP A 53 -9.76 -10.22 -7.20
C ASP A 53 -10.59 -10.05 -5.90
N PRO A 54 -11.91 -9.76 -6.02
CA PRO A 54 -12.76 -9.42 -4.88
C PRO A 54 -13.01 -10.60 -3.93
N SER A 55 -12.56 -11.81 -4.29
CA SER A 55 -12.62 -12.97 -3.40
C SER A 55 -11.65 -12.84 -2.22
N VAL A 56 -10.62 -12.00 -2.35
CA VAL A 56 -9.69 -11.70 -1.26
C VAL A 56 -10.26 -10.53 -0.44
N PRO A 57 -10.64 -10.74 0.83
CA PRO A 57 -11.23 -9.69 1.64
C PRO A 57 -10.21 -8.61 2.00
N SER A 58 -10.72 -7.39 2.26
CA SER A 58 -9.89 -6.34 2.83
C SER A 58 -9.46 -6.70 4.25
N PRO A 59 -8.19 -6.48 4.63
CA PRO A 59 -7.73 -6.73 5.99
C PRO A 59 -8.34 -5.74 7.01
N ILE A 60 -8.89 -4.63 6.53
CA ILE A 60 -9.51 -3.56 7.34
C ILE A 60 -10.64 -2.91 6.55
N ASP A 61 -11.72 -2.52 7.23
CA ASP A 61 -12.81 -1.78 6.59
C ASP A 61 -12.45 -0.29 6.38
N LEU A 62 -13.27 0.40 5.57
CA LEU A 62 -13.07 1.81 5.25
C LEU A 62 -13.12 2.72 6.48
N GLU A 63 -13.99 2.44 7.46
CA GLU A 63 -14.18 3.28 8.65
C GLU A 63 -12.92 3.25 9.53
N ARG A 64 -12.47 2.05 9.88
CA ARG A 64 -11.30 1.82 10.72
C ARG A 64 -10.01 2.22 10.01
N PHE A 65 -9.93 2.01 8.69
CA PHE A 65 -8.83 2.54 7.90
C PHE A 65 -8.73 4.07 8.06
N ASN A 66 -9.86 4.78 7.96
CA ASN A 66 -9.88 6.24 7.99
C ASN A 66 -9.75 6.85 9.40
N ASN A 67 -9.90 6.06 10.47
CA ASN A 67 -9.86 6.54 11.84
C ASN A 67 -8.43 6.89 12.29
N ALA A 68 -7.99 8.13 12.04
CA ALA A 68 -6.66 8.60 12.43
C ALA A 68 -6.40 8.59 13.95
N GLY A 69 -7.44 8.48 14.78
CA GLY A 69 -7.31 8.34 16.24
C GLY A 69 -6.91 6.93 16.69
N ASP A 70 -7.17 5.90 15.87
CA ASP A 70 -6.72 4.53 16.14
C ASP A 70 -5.31 4.32 15.58
N GLN A 71 -4.34 4.32 16.49
CA GLN A 71 -2.91 4.10 16.23
C GLN A 71 -2.43 2.78 16.84
N SER A 72 -3.33 1.83 17.09
CA SER A 72 -2.94 0.52 17.58
C SER A 72 -2.06 -0.22 16.57
N GLU A 73 -1.11 -1.01 17.06
CA GLU A 73 -0.21 -1.81 16.21
C GLU A 73 -1.00 -2.69 15.23
N GLN A 74 -2.10 -3.28 15.68
CA GLN A 74 -2.97 -4.09 14.84
C GLN A 74 -3.58 -3.28 13.69
N THR A 75 -4.20 -2.13 13.99
CA THR A 75 -4.83 -1.29 12.97
C THR A 75 -3.81 -0.80 11.94
N ASN A 76 -2.63 -0.40 12.39
CA ASN A 76 -1.57 0.05 11.48
C ASN A 76 -1.01 -1.09 10.62
N ARG A 77 -0.87 -2.30 11.18
CA ARG A 77 -0.49 -3.50 10.42
C ARG A 77 -1.52 -3.83 9.34
N GLU A 78 -2.81 -3.74 9.65
CA GLU A 78 -3.89 -4.00 8.70
C GLU A 78 -3.95 -2.91 7.61
N ARG A 79 -3.79 -1.63 7.97
CA ARG A 79 -3.63 -0.52 7.01
C ARG A 79 -2.47 -0.75 6.06
N ALA A 80 -1.29 -1.07 6.59
CA ALA A 80 -0.11 -1.36 5.78
C ALA A 80 -0.33 -2.57 4.88
N THR A 81 -1.00 -3.62 5.37
CA THR A 81 -1.37 -4.78 4.55
C THR A 81 -2.27 -4.40 3.38
N ALA A 82 -3.26 -3.53 3.60
CA ALA A 82 -4.11 -3.02 2.52
C ALA A 82 -3.30 -2.24 1.48
N MET A 83 -2.39 -1.37 1.92
CA MET A 83 -1.51 -0.61 1.02
C MET A 83 -0.58 -1.54 0.20
N VAL A 84 0.04 -2.54 0.84
CA VAL A 84 0.91 -3.52 0.18
C VAL A 84 0.17 -4.29 -0.91
N GLN A 85 -1.04 -4.75 -0.60
CA GLN A 85 -1.89 -5.43 -1.56
C GLN A 85 -2.08 -4.58 -2.82
N VAL A 86 -2.50 -3.31 -2.67
CA VAL A 86 -2.71 -2.40 -3.81
C VAL A 86 -1.43 -2.15 -4.59
N MET A 87 -0.30 -1.93 -3.93
CA MET A 87 0.97 -1.70 -4.62
C MET A 87 1.42 -2.91 -5.45
N GLN A 88 1.17 -4.12 -4.95
CA GLN A 88 1.46 -5.37 -5.66
C GLN A 88 0.49 -5.67 -6.82
N SER A 89 -0.64 -4.96 -6.90
CA SER A 89 -1.60 -5.08 -8.01
C SER A 89 -1.83 -3.78 -8.78
N ILE A 90 -0.95 -2.78 -8.63
CA ILE A 90 -1.13 -1.45 -9.22
C ILE A 90 -1.19 -1.45 -10.76
N SER A 91 -0.68 -2.51 -11.39
CA SER A 91 -0.81 -2.73 -12.85
C SER A 91 -2.19 -3.27 -13.28
N GLY A 92 -3.09 -3.52 -12.32
CA GLY A 92 -4.35 -4.21 -12.54
C GLY A 92 -4.24 -5.73 -12.62
N THR A 93 -3.05 -6.29 -12.36
CA THR A 93 -2.83 -7.74 -12.31
C THR A 93 -2.26 -8.14 -10.96
N LYS A 94 -2.89 -9.10 -10.28
CA LYS A 94 -2.47 -9.59 -8.96
C LYS A 94 -1.04 -10.15 -9.03
N GLY A 95 -0.17 -9.69 -8.14
CA GLY A 95 1.24 -10.12 -8.08
C GLY A 95 2.12 -9.49 -9.16
N VAL A 96 1.56 -8.64 -10.02
CA VAL A 96 2.28 -7.86 -11.03
C VAL A 96 2.12 -6.40 -10.63
N GLY A 97 3.15 -5.85 -10.02
CA GLY A 97 3.12 -4.51 -9.49
C GLY A 97 4.43 -4.16 -8.82
N CYS A 98 4.38 -3.19 -7.93
CA CYS A 98 5.58 -2.74 -7.25
C CYS A 98 6.03 -3.77 -6.20
N PRO A 99 7.31 -4.20 -6.21
CA PRO A 99 7.82 -5.15 -5.24
C PRO A 99 7.98 -4.49 -3.86
N GLY A 100 7.96 -5.28 -2.79
CA GLY A 100 8.13 -4.77 -1.42
C GLY A 100 9.40 -3.94 -1.19
N ALA A 101 10.47 -4.21 -1.94
CA ALA A 101 11.70 -3.42 -1.92
C ALA A 101 11.50 -1.95 -2.34
N SER A 102 10.44 -1.64 -3.08
CA SER A 102 10.13 -0.27 -3.51
C SER A 102 9.42 0.57 -2.43
N PHE A 103 8.82 -0.05 -1.40
CA PHE A 103 8.09 0.67 -0.34
C PHE A 103 8.45 0.15 1.07
N PRO A 104 9.74 0.22 1.47
CA PRO A 104 10.24 -0.36 2.72
C PRO A 104 9.54 0.20 3.97
N VAL A 105 9.09 1.46 3.97
CA VAL A 105 8.36 2.05 5.10
C VAL A 105 7.06 1.28 5.36
N VAL A 106 6.31 0.99 4.30
CA VAL A 106 5.03 0.27 4.41
C VAL A 106 5.26 -1.20 4.79
N ILE A 107 6.31 -1.83 4.24
CA ILE A 107 6.69 -3.20 4.66
C ILE A 107 7.06 -3.25 6.14
N ASN A 108 7.77 -2.24 6.65
CA ASN A 108 8.11 -2.19 8.06
C ASN A 108 6.86 -2.04 8.92
N GLN A 109 5.96 -1.10 8.57
CA GLN A 109 4.69 -0.91 9.27
C GLN A 109 3.81 -2.17 9.25
N GLN A 110 3.82 -2.94 8.16
CA GLN A 110 3.13 -4.24 8.11
C GLN A 110 3.71 -5.25 9.11
N ARG A 111 5.01 -5.20 9.42
CA ARG A 111 5.65 -6.14 10.35
C ARG A 111 5.47 -5.70 11.80
N THR A 112 5.65 -4.42 12.07
CA THR A 112 5.67 -3.89 13.44
C THR A 112 4.31 -3.46 13.93
N GLY A 113 3.43 -2.97 13.04
CA GLY A 113 2.37 -2.06 13.45
C GLY A 113 2.90 -0.64 13.63
#